data_AF-A0A7C7HRW1-F1
#
_entry.id   AF-A0A7C7HRW1-F1
#
_cell.length_a   1.000
_cell.length_b   1.000
_cell.length_c   1.000
_cell.angle_alpha   90.00
_cell.angle_beta   90.00
_cell.angle_gamma   90.00
#
_symmetry.space_group_name_H-M   'P 1'
#
loop_
_entity.id
_entity.type
_entity.pdbx_description
1 polymer ?
#
loop_
_entity_poly.entity_id
_entity_poly.type
_entity_poly.pdbx_seq_one_letter_code
_entity_poly.pdbx_strand_id
1 'polypeptide(L)'
;MKDDALRIELEGANANRAVLYYLIFVEVRNALGEDRAIEIMKRAIYQRGSETSLPIKQFSPNRIRELGEYHVKHSAGGGKLFNPEIQRLDDTAFEVLNTTCPLKQAWIDY
;
A
#
# COMPACT_ATOMS: atom_id res chain seq x y z
N MET A 1 -11.73 14.17 18.95
CA MET A 1 -10.58 14.15 19.89
C MET A 1 -9.86 12.80 19.92
N LYS A 2 -10.44 11.71 20.45
CA LYS A 2 -9.76 10.38 20.46
C LYS A 2 -9.54 9.82 19.05
N ASP A 3 -10.54 9.95 18.18
CA ASP A 3 -10.48 9.46 16.80
C ASP A 3 -9.48 10.25 15.94
N ASP A 4 -9.31 11.55 16.22
CA ASP A 4 -8.33 12.39 15.54
C ASP A 4 -6.90 12.00 15.90
N ALA A 5 -6.65 11.67 17.18
CA ALA A 5 -5.35 11.20 17.63
C ALA A 5 -4.97 9.87 16.96
N LEU A 6 -5.89 8.91 16.92
CA LEU A 6 -5.66 7.62 16.25
C LEU A 6 -5.43 7.76 14.74
N ARG A 7 -6.11 8.71 14.09
CA ARG A 7 -5.88 9.01 12.68
C ARG A 7 -4.46 9.56 12.45
N ILE A 8 -4.02 10.52 13.27
CA ILE A 8 -2.68 11.11 13.19
C ILE A 8 -1.60 10.05 13.43
N GLU A 9 -1.79 9.18 14.42
CA GLU A 9 -0.87 8.06 14.68
C GLU A 9 -0.79 7.09 13.49
N LEU A 10 -1.93 6.77 12.86
CA LEU A 10 -1.97 5.91 11.68
C LEU A 10 -1.28 6.55 10.46
N GLU A 11 -1.48 7.86 10.25
CA GLU A 11 -0.78 8.65 9.23
C GLU A 11 0.73 8.64 9.48
N GLY A 12 1.16 8.93 10.71
CA GLY A 12 2.56 8.92 11.12
C GLY A 12 3.22 7.56 10.97
N ALA A 13 2.53 6.47 11.34
CA ALA A 13 3.04 5.10 11.16
C ALA A 13 3.27 4.76 9.68
N ASN A 14 2.37 5.22 8.79
CA ASN A 14 2.51 5.02 7.35
C ASN A 14 3.61 5.90 6.74
N ALA A 15 3.75 7.14 7.19
CA ALA A 15 4.84 8.04 6.80
C ALA A 15 6.21 7.47 7.22
N ASN A 16 6.34 7.04 8.48
CA ASN A 16 7.56 6.41 8.98
C ASN A 16 7.96 5.17 8.16
N ARG A 17 6.98 4.37 7.73
CA ARG A 17 7.24 3.20 6.88
C ARG A 17 7.86 3.59 5.53
N ALA A 18 7.47 4.72 4.93
CA ALA A 18 8.09 5.19 3.69
C ALA A 18 9.55 5.58 3.90
N VAL A 19 9.86 6.31 4.98
CA VAL A 19 11.24 6.67 5.33
C VAL A 19 12.09 5.42 5.55
N LEU A 20 11.57 4.41 6.26
CA LEU A 20 12.28 3.15 6.44
C LEU A 20 12.54 2.43 5.11
N TYR A 21 11.55 2.34 4.21
CA TYR A 21 11.75 1.72 2.89
C TYR A 21 12.81 2.46 2.07
N TYR A 22 12.82 3.79 2.12
CA TYR A 22 13.83 4.60 1.46
C TYR A 22 15.24 4.34 2.02
N LEU A 23 15.41 4.40 3.35
CA LEU A 23 16.70 4.17 3.99
C LEU A 23 17.23 2.76 3.72
N ILE A 24 16.36 1.73 3.79
CA ILE A 24 16.73 0.36 3.44
C ILE A 24 17.18 0.28 1.97
N PHE A 25 16.44 0.89 1.05
CA PHE A 25 16.81 0.91 -0.37
C PHE A 25 18.17 1.58 -0.58
N VAL A 26 18.43 2.73 0.06
CA VAL A 26 19.71 3.44 -0.03
C VAL A 26 20.86 2.56 0.43
N GLU A 27 20.74 1.91 1.59
CA GLU A 27 21.78 1.03 2.12
C GLU A 27 22.04 -0.17 1.20
N VAL A 28 20.99 -0.83 0.71
CA VAL A 28 21.13 -1.95 -0.22
C VAL A 28 21.75 -1.51 -1.55
N ARG A 29 21.38 -0.32 -2.04
CA ARG A 29 21.95 0.26 -3.27
C ARG A 29 23.43 0.57 -3.08
N ASN A 30 23.82 1.15 -1.96
CA ASN A 30 25.22 1.45 -1.66
C ASN A 30 26.07 0.17 -1.61
N ALA A 31 25.49 -0.93 -1.09
CA ALA A 31 26.20 -2.20 -0.98
C ALA A 31 26.26 -3.01 -2.29
N LEU A 32 25.19 -2.99 -3.11
CA LEU A 32 24.99 -3.96 -4.20
C LEU A 32 24.66 -3.34 -5.56
N GLY A 33 24.56 -2.02 -5.65
CA GLY A 33 24.11 -1.31 -6.84
C GLY A 33 22.58 -1.21 -6.95
N GLU A 34 22.13 -0.29 -7.82
CA GLU A 34 20.72 0.10 -7.93
C GLU A 34 19.81 -1.04 -8.41
N ASP A 35 20.19 -1.74 -9.48
CA ASP A 35 19.38 -2.82 -10.06
C ASP A 35 19.09 -3.92 -9.03
N ARG A 36 20.10 -4.30 -8.25
CA ARG A 36 19.96 -5.31 -7.18
C ARG A 36 19.11 -4.81 -6.03
N ALA A 37 19.25 -3.54 -5.65
CA ALA A 37 18.39 -2.94 -4.63
C ALA A 37 16.92 -2.93 -5.06
N ILE A 38 16.64 -2.55 -6.31
CA ILE A 38 15.28 -2.57 -6.88
C ILE A 38 14.69 -3.99 -6.83
N GLU A 39 15.46 -5.00 -7.27
CA GLU A 39 15.00 -6.40 -7.25
C GLU A 39 14.67 -6.88 -5.83
N ILE A 40 15.57 -6.63 -4.88
CA ILE A 40 15.41 -7.06 -3.48
C ILE A 40 14.16 -6.40 -2.87
N MET A 41 13.98 -5.10 -3.06
CA MET A 41 12.81 -4.38 -2.55
C MET A 41 11.51 -4.91 -3.18
N LYS A 42 11.49 -5.12 -4.50
CA LYS A 42 10.32 -5.69 -5.20
C LYS A 42 9.95 -7.07 -4.66
N ARG A 43 10.93 -7.96 -4.49
CA ARG A 43 10.71 -9.31 -3.96
C ARG A 43 10.15 -9.28 -2.54
N ALA A 44 10.74 -8.47 -1.66
CA ALA A 44 10.28 -8.34 -0.28
C ALA A 44 8.83 -7.82 -0.20
N ILE A 45 8.51 -6.77 -0.97
CA ILE A 45 7.15 -6.20 -1.02
C ILE A 45 6.15 -7.22 -1.59
N TYR A 46 6.50 -7.94 -2.66
CA TYR A 46 5.64 -8.96 -3.26
C TYR A 46 5.36 -10.12 -2.29
N GLN A 47 6.40 -10.60 -1.60
CA GLN A 47 6.28 -11.65 -0.60
C GLN A 47 5.33 -11.21 0.52
N ARG A 48 5.53 -10.00 1.06
CA ARG A 48 4.64 -9.48 2.11
C ARG A 48 3.20 -9.33 1.63
N GLY A 49 3.00 -8.85 0.40
CA GLY A 49 1.68 -8.79 -0.22
C GLY A 49 1.00 -10.16 -0.27
N SER A 50 1.75 -11.18 -0.70
CA SER A 50 1.28 -12.57 -0.76
C SER A 50 0.92 -13.13 0.62
N GLU A 51 1.75 -12.91 1.65
CA GLU A 51 1.48 -13.32 3.03
C GLU A 51 0.18 -12.69 3.59
N THR A 52 -0.08 -11.43 3.23
CA THR A 52 -1.28 -10.70 3.67
C THR A 52 -2.53 -10.96 2.82
N SER A 53 -2.42 -11.72 1.72
CA SER A 53 -3.51 -11.91 0.75
C SER A 53 -4.60 -12.90 1.22
N LEU A 54 -4.40 -13.59 2.35
CA LEU A 54 -5.32 -14.63 2.82
C LEU A 54 -6.80 -14.18 2.88
N PRO A 55 -7.16 -12.98 3.39
CA PRO A 55 -8.55 -12.54 3.46
C PRO A 55 -9.22 -12.35 2.10
N ILE A 56 -8.44 -12.01 1.06
CA ILE A 56 -8.95 -11.75 -0.29
C ILE A 56 -8.91 -12.98 -1.20
N LYS A 57 -8.25 -14.07 -0.78
CA LYS A 57 -8.10 -15.30 -1.57
C LYS A 57 -9.44 -15.90 -2.00
N GLN A 58 -10.47 -15.76 -1.17
CA GLN A 58 -11.84 -16.25 -1.43
C GLN A 58 -12.52 -15.62 -2.66
N PHE A 59 -12.01 -14.50 -3.16
CA PHE A 59 -12.54 -13.81 -4.35
C PHE A 59 -11.85 -14.26 -5.65
N SER A 60 -10.75 -14.99 -5.55
CA SER A 60 -10.03 -15.50 -6.73
C SER A 60 -10.76 -16.69 -7.36
N PRO A 61 -10.70 -16.87 -8.69
CA PRO A 61 -10.17 -15.92 -9.68
C PRO A 61 -11.22 -14.97 -10.27
N ASN A 62 -12.52 -15.25 -10.08
CA ASN A 62 -13.58 -14.69 -10.91
C ASN A 62 -14.51 -13.70 -10.19
N ARG A 63 -14.21 -13.32 -8.94
CA ARG A 63 -15.06 -12.42 -8.13
C ARG A 63 -14.39 -11.07 -7.96
N ILE A 64 -14.03 -10.46 -9.11
CA ILE A 64 -13.25 -9.22 -9.16
C ILE A 64 -14.01 -8.04 -8.55
N ARG A 65 -15.32 -7.98 -8.75
CA ARG A 65 -16.18 -6.98 -8.12
C ARG A 65 -16.08 -7.02 -6.60
N GLU A 66 -16.27 -8.20 -6.00
CA GLU A 66 -16.22 -8.34 -4.54
C GLU A 66 -14.81 -8.15 -3.99
N LEU A 67 -13.76 -8.51 -4.75
CA LEU A 67 -12.38 -8.18 -4.41
C LEU A 67 -12.17 -6.66 -4.30
N GLY A 68 -12.65 -5.90 -5.28
CA GLY A 68 -12.53 -4.44 -5.31
C GLY A 68 -13.31 -3.77 -4.17
N GLU A 69 -14.54 -4.19 -3.93
CA GLU A 69 -15.36 -3.71 -2.80
C GLU A 69 -14.70 -4.02 -1.45
N TYR A 70 -14.15 -5.23 -1.29
CA TYR A 70 -13.40 -5.59 -0.09
C TYR A 70 -12.18 -4.69 0.08
N HIS A 71 -11.41 -4.44 -0.98
CA HIS A 71 -10.21 -3.61 -0.95
C HIS A 71 -10.52 -2.18 -0.49
N VAL A 72 -11.52 -1.53 -1.07
CA VAL A 72 -11.90 -0.15 -0.72
C VAL A 72 -12.33 -0.07 0.75
N LYS A 73 -13.15 -1.02 1.21
CA LYS A 73 -13.65 -1.05 2.60
C LYS A 73 -12.56 -1.31 3.64
N HIS A 74 -11.58 -2.15 3.33
CA HIS A 74 -10.54 -2.60 4.28
C HIS A 74 -9.18 -1.92 4.08
N SER A 75 -9.09 -0.95 3.16
CA SER A 75 -7.93 -0.07 3.06
C SER A 75 -7.70 0.70 4.36
N ALA A 76 -6.46 1.09 4.65
CA ALA A 76 -6.11 1.71 5.93
C ALA A 76 -7.02 2.92 6.26
N GLY A 77 -7.44 3.01 7.53
CA GLY A 77 -8.40 4.02 7.97
C GLY A 77 -9.80 3.86 7.36
N GLY A 78 -10.15 2.66 6.88
CA GLY A 78 -11.40 2.41 6.16
C GLY A 78 -11.44 3.11 4.79
N GLY A 79 -10.30 3.18 4.11
CA GLY A 79 -10.12 3.88 2.84
C GLY A 79 -9.82 5.37 2.96
N LYS A 80 -10.14 6.01 4.09
CA LYS A 80 -9.95 7.46 4.28
C LYS A 80 -8.50 7.92 4.11
N LEU A 81 -7.53 7.06 4.47
CA LEU A 81 -6.12 7.40 4.42
C LEU A 81 -5.59 7.56 2.98
N PHE A 82 -6.08 6.71 2.08
CA PHE A 82 -5.65 6.67 0.68
C PHE A 82 -6.64 7.32 -0.29
N ASN A 83 -7.84 7.63 0.21
CA ASN A 83 -8.96 8.22 -0.54
C ASN A 83 -9.12 7.60 -1.94
N PRO A 84 -9.46 6.30 -2.01
CA PRO A 84 -9.51 5.55 -3.26
C PRO A 84 -10.66 6.02 -4.15
N GLU A 85 -10.33 6.40 -5.38
CA GLU A 85 -11.27 6.70 -6.45
C GLU A 85 -11.36 5.49 -7.38
N ILE A 86 -12.55 4.88 -7.47
CA ILE A 86 -12.78 3.73 -8.37
C ILE A 86 -12.88 4.25 -9.80
N GLN A 87 -11.89 3.89 -10.63
CA GLN A 87 -11.88 4.21 -12.06
C GLN A 87 -12.68 3.17 -12.85
N ARG A 88 -12.62 1.91 -12.41
CA ARG A 88 -13.35 0.79 -13.02
C ARG A 88 -13.64 -0.29 -11.99
N LEU A 89 -14.86 -0.83 -12.02
CA LEU A 89 -15.25 -1.99 -11.22
C LEU A 89 -16.29 -2.81 -11.96
N ASP A 90 -15.81 -3.87 -12.60
CA ASP A 90 -16.65 -4.87 -13.26
C ASP A 90 -16.14 -6.29 -12.98
N ASP A 91 -16.77 -7.28 -13.59
CA ASP A 91 -16.50 -8.69 -13.32
C ASP A 91 -15.12 -9.14 -13.86
N THR A 92 -14.48 -8.30 -14.68
CA THR A 92 -13.19 -8.57 -15.34
C THR A 92 -12.04 -7.72 -14.81
N ALA A 93 -12.33 -6.55 -14.23
CA ALA A 93 -11.31 -5.62 -13.76
C ALA A 93 -11.74 -4.78 -12.55
N PHE A 94 -10.75 -4.49 -11.71
CA PHE A 94 -10.82 -3.50 -10.65
C PHE A 94 -9.66 -2.53 -10.81
N GLU A 95 -9.96 -1.25 -11.03
CA GLU A 95 -8.99 -0.18 -11.20
C GLU A 95 -9.30 0.93 -10.20
N VAL A 96 -8.29 1.34 -9.42
CA VAL A 96 -8.42 2.32 -8.34
C VAL A 96 -7.26 3.31 -8.37
N LEU A 97 -7.59 4.59 -8.20
CA LEU A 97 -6.63 5.68 -8.02
C LEU A 97 -6.67 6.15 -6.55
N ASN A 98 -5.58 5.96 -5.82
CA ASN A 98 -5.42 6.57 -4.51
C ASN A 98 -5.05 8.05 -4.68
N THR A 99 -5.96 8.95 -4.32
CA THR A 99 -5.76 10.40 -4.48
C THR A 99 -4.95 11.02 -3.35
N THR A 100 -4.86 10.34 -2.20
CA THR A 100 -3.95 10.66 -1.11
C THR A 100 -3.04 9.47 -0.82
N CYS A 101 -1.82 9.73 -0.36
CA CYS A 101 -0.92 8.65 0.06
C CYS A 101 0.11 9.17 1.06
N PRO A 102 0.01 8.84 2.35
CA PRO A 102 0.99 9.27 3.35
C PRO A 102 2.39 8.73 3.06
N LEU A 103 2.52 7.60 2.35
CA LEU A 103 3.84 7.07 1.96
C LEU A 103 4.49 7.95 0.90
N LYS A 104 3.73 8.32 -0.14
CA LYS A 104 4.21 9.20 -1.21
C LYS A 104 4.54 10.58 -0.66
N GLN A 105 3.66 11.14 0.18
CA GLN A 105 3.86 12.45 0.76
C GLN A 105 5.11 12.46 1.65
N ALA A 106 5.27 11.48 2.53
CA ALA A 106 6.46 11.36 3.37
C ALA A 106 7.76 11.22 2.57
N TRP A 107 7.73 10.57 1.41
CA TRP A 107 8.90 10.50 0.52
C TRP A 107 9.19 11.84 -0.17
N ILE A 108 8.17 12.62 -0.54
CA ILE A 108 8.35 13.96 -1.13
C ILE A 108 8.90 14.95 -0.10
N ASP A 109 8.48 14.82 1.16
CA ASP A 109 8.83 15.74 2.23
C ASP A 109 10.19 15.43 2.91
N TYR A 110 10.77 14.25 2.65
CA TYR A 110 12.01 13.76 3.27
C TYR A 110 13.24 14.07 2.40
#